data_AF-A0A444RP13-F1
#
_entry.id   AF-A0A444RP13-F1
#
_cell.length_a   1.000
_cell.length_b   1.000
_cell.length_c   1.000
_cell.angle_alpha   90.00
_cell.angle_beta   90.00
_cell.angle_gamma   90.00
#
_symmetry.space_group_name_H-M   'P 1'
#
loop_
_entity.id
_entity.type
_entity.pdbx_description
1 polymer ?
#
loop_
_entity_poly.entity_id
_entity_poly.type
_entity_poly.pdbx_seq_one_letter_code
_entity_poly.pdbx_strand_id
1 'polypeptide(L)'
;MPSTSDLKRLAAESDDSDQGANIDQHASSSESEHASDAESDQLDDAGSRKRRKTSPPRNPALDDEDEDDEEEFQRIVSTIQAPSRVKKTTTATPSSRPEPKLPAPAGITAPVDPDTTFSSLNVRPWLTQSLANMAIKRPTGIQKGCIPEILKGRDCIGGSRTGSGKTVAFAVPILQKWAEDPSAIYGLVLTPTRELALQIFEQFKAIGSPQGLKVTLITGGNDMRPQAIALASRPHVVIATPGRLADHIRTSGEDTICGLRRIRFVVLDEADRLLDGTGTGSMLPAVEECLSALPPPAQRQTLLFTATITPEVRALKDMPPKPGKEPVFICEVDTQMLAIPATLAQKHIQVPVTHREHYLHTFLLTAANVDKTVIVFCNRTTTAQFLHHLLRLLDHRVTSLHSRLPQRQRTDNLARFRAAAARILVATDVASRGLDIPEVALVVNYDIPRDPDDYIHRVGRTARAGRKGEAVTFVGQRDVELVLAIEARVGRKMDAWTEEGVNLETRVVRDTLKIVGEKKREALLEMEENKEVGGKRKRTKTKLRATTDGF
;
A
#
# COMPACT_ATOMS: atom_id res chain seq x y z
N MET A 1 51.45 -7.14 62.19
CA MET A 1 50.38 -7.90 62.86
C MET A 1 49.51 -8.63 61.83
N PRO A 2 49.90 -9.83 61.38
CA PRO A 2 48.96 -10.83 60.87
C PRO A 2 48.95 -12.09 61.76
N SER A 3 47.91 -12.91 61.65
CA SER A 3 47.81 -14.27 62.20
C SER A 3 47.31 -15.21 61.09
N THR A 4 47.88 -16.38 60.73
CA THR A 4 48.29 -17.59 61.51
C THR A 4 47.10 -18.24 62.25
N SER A 5 46.83 -19.55 62.24
CA SER A 5 47.36 -20.78 61.58
C SER A 5 46.25 -21.89 61.68
N ASP A 6 46.30 -23.15 61.22
CA ASP A 6 47.36 -24.06 60.72
C ASP A 6 47.13 -24.53 59.26
N LEU A 7 47.10 -25.85 58.99
CA LEU A 7 47.89 -26.45 57.90
C LEU A 7 47.58 -27.96 57.73
N LYS A 8 48.16 -28.60 56.69
CA LYS A 8 48.39 -30.08 56.46
C LYS A 8 47.32 -30.83 55.62
N ARG A 9 47.66 -31.83 54.76
CA ARG A 9 48.97 -32.36 54.26
C ARG A 9 48.80 -33.32 53.04
N LEU A 10 49.84 -33.39 52.16
CA LEU A 10 50.29 -34.52 51.28
C LEU A 10 49.30 -35.00 50.17
N ALA A 11 49.66 -35.37 48.93
CA ALA A 11 50.78 -36.14 48.31
C ALA A 11 50.58 -37.68 48.42
N ALA A 12 50.84 -38.53 47.40
CA ALA A 12 51.46 -38.34 46.07
C ALA A 12 51.03 -39.43 45.02
N GLU A 13 51.57 -39.33 43.79
CA GLU A 13 51.94 -40.40 42.81
C GLU A 13 50.93 -41.43 42.22
N SER A 14 51.03 -41.61 40.88
CA SER A 14 50.80 -42.86 40.09
C SER A 14 49.36 -43.43 39.99
N ASP A 15 48.95 -44.22 38.96
CA ASP A 15 49.64 -44.63 37.71
C ASP A 15 48.64 -44.99 36.58
N ASP A 16 49.20 -45.12 35.35
CA ASP A 16 48.87 -46.06 34.25
C ASP A 16 47.47 -46.18 33.56
N SER A 17 47.53 -46.65 32.29
CA SER A 17 46.62 -47.43 31.41
C SER A 17 45.07 -47.26 31.36
N ASP A 18 44.36 -47.64 30.29
CA ASP A 18 44.62 -47.64 28.83
C ASP A 18 43.25 -47.78 28.08
N GLN A 19 43.26 -47.90 26.75
CA GLN A 19 42.13 -47.96 25.81
C GLN A 19 41.15 -49.15 25.98
N GLY A 20 39.92 -48.96 25.48
CA GLY A 20 39.37 -49.91 24.49
C GLY A 20 37.93 -50.43 24.67
N ALA A 21 37.16 -50.37 23.56
CA ALA A 21 35.90 -51.10 23.23
C ALA A 21 34.70 -51.00 24.22
N ASN A 22 33.47 -50.60 23.83
CA ASN A 22 32.57 -51.00 22.72
C ASN A 22 31.82 -52.34 22.99
N ILE A 23 30.67 -52.57 22.31
CA ILE A 23 29.78 -53.76 22.37
C ILE A 23 28.89 -53.76 23.65
N ASP A 24 27.55 -53.90 23.63
CA ASP A 24 26.53 -54.10 22.55
C ASP A 24 25.17 -53.43 22.99
N GLN A 25 23.90 -53.81 22.73
CA GLN A 25 23.26 -54.99 22.08
C GLN A 25 21.82 -54.70 21.56
N HIS A 26 21.47 -55.28 20.40
CA HIS A 26 20.14 -55.83 19.98
C HIS A 26 18.85 -54.96 19.90
N ALA A 27 17.88 -55.24 18.99
CA ALA A 27 17.85 -56.15 17.81
C ALA A 27 16.65 -55.91 16.84
N SER A 28 16.82 -56.36 15.58
CA SER A 28 15.83 -57.00 14.64
C SER A 28 14.48 -56.33 14.29
N SER A 29 13.85 -56.53 13.12
CA SER A 29 14.05 -57.44 11.94
C SER A 29 13.52 -56.72 10.66
N SER A 30 14.07 -56.86 9.44
CA SER A 30 13.90 -57.92 8.40
C SER A 30 12.44 -58.21 7.98
N GLU A 31 12.06 -58.56 6.73
CA GLU A 31 12.68 -58.85 5.40
C GLU A 31 12.04 -57.92 4.31
N SER A 32 12.55 -57.53 3.12
CA SER A 32 13.32 -58.10 1.99
C SER A 32 12.57 -59.05 1.02
N GLU A 33 12.50 -58.70 -0.29
CA GLU A 33 12.78 -59.63 -1.43
C GLU A 33 12.76 -58.98 -2.85
N HIS A 34 13.10 -59.78 -3.88
CA HIS A 34 13.31 -59.46 -5.31
C HIS A 34 11.99 -59.51 -6.14
N ALA A 35 11.75 -58.94 -7.34
CA ALA A 35 12.52 -58.52 -8.54
C ALA A 35 12.66 -59.58 -9.68
N SER A 36 11.88 -59.42 -10.77
CA SER A 36 12.13 -60.03 -12.11
C SER A 36 11.33 -59.34 -13.25
N ASP A 37 11.71 -59.68 -14.49
CA ASP A 37 11.00 -59.61 -15.79
C ASP A 37 10.57 -58.25 -16.43
N ALA A 38 10.43 -58.13 -17.77
CA ALA A 38 11.26 -58.44 -18.96
C ALA A 38 10.39 -58.49 -20.24
N GLU A 39 10.97 -58.12 -21.40
CA GLU A 39 10.49 -58.34 -22.80
C GLU A 39 9.10 -57.74 -23.21
N SER A 40 9.05 -56.80 -24.17
CA SER A 40 8.87 -56.97 -25.65
C SER A 40 7.37 -56.89 -26.07
N ASP A 41 6.94 -56.63 -27.31
CA ASP A 41 7.59 -56.34 -28.60
C ASP A 41 6.64 -55.52 -29.52
N GLN A 42 7.04 -55.29 -30.79
CA GLN A 42 6.18 -55.09 -31.99
C GLN A 42 5.42 -53.77 -32.21
N LEU A 43 6.09 -52.90 -32.98
CA LEU A 43 5.66 -52.32 -34.27
C LEU A 43 4.25 -52.65 -34.81
N ASP A 44 3.62 -51.66 -35.47
CA ASP A 44 3.13 -51.85 -36.85
C ASP A 44 3.06 -50.51 -37.65
N ASP A 45 3.21 -50.56 -38.98
CA ASP A 45 3.17 -49.39 -39.90
C ASP A 45 2.27 -49.64 -41.13
N ALA A 46 1.33 -48.72 -41.39
CA ALA A 46 0.69 -48.57 -42.70
C ALA A 46 -0.02 -47.21 -42.84
N GLY A 47 0.01 -46.59 -44.04
CA GLY A 47 -0.94 -45.50 -44.34
C GLY A 47 -0.64 -44.49 -45.46
N SER A 48 0.46 -44.60 -46.21
CA SER A 48 0.83 -43.56 -47.20
C SER A 48 -0.10 -43.48 -48.43
N ARG A 49 -0.37 -42.27 -48.98
CA ARG A 49 -0.42 -41.96 -50.45
C ARG A 49 -0.67 -40.49 -50.89
N LYS A 50 0.38 -39.92 -51.52
CA LYS A 50 0.39 -39.18 -52.83
C LYS A 50 -0.08 -37.71 -52.99
N ARG A 51 0.93 -36.86 -53.26
CA ARG A 51 1.07 -35.87 -54.39
C ARG A 51 0.26 -34.54 -54.30
N ARG A 52 0.65 -33.43 -54.96
CA ARG A 52 1.51 -33.23 -56.17
C ARG A 52 2.38 -31.93 -56.10
N LYS A 53 3.53 -31.90 -56.82
CA LYS A 53 4.44 -30.74 -57.00
C LYS A 53 3.89 -29.69 -58.00
N THR A 54 4.32 -28.42 -57.92
CA THR A 54 5.31 -27.77 -58.86
C THR A 54 5.60 -26.27 -58.56
N SER A 55 6.74 -25.78 -59.05
CA SER A 55 7.25 -24.39 -59.14
C SER A 55 7.91 -24.22 -60.56
N PRO A 56 8.67 -23.17 -61.00
CA PRO A 56 9.21 -21.99 -60.29
C PRO A 56 9.03 -20.59 -61.00
N PRO A 57 10.02 -19.83 -61.55
CA PRO A 57 10.23 -18.42 -61.10
C PRO A 57 10.44 -17.34 -62.22
N ARG A 58 10.65 -16.06 -61.84
CA ARG A 58 11.73 -15.17 -62.39
C ARG A 58 11.82 -13.76 -61.77
N ASN A 59 13.08 -13.32 -61.56
CA ASN A 59 13.60 -11.94 -61.71
C ASN A 59 14.31 -11.86 -63.10
N PRO A 60 14.97 -10.78 -63.60
CA PRO A 60 15.54 -9.61 -62.89
C PRO A 60 15.41 -8.23 -63.58
N ALA A 61 15.97 -7.20 -62.94
CA ALA A 61 16.78 -6.09 -63.49
C ALA A 61 16.69 -4.85 -62.57
N LEU A 62 17.63 -3.91 -62.52
CA LEU A 62 19.11 -3.92 -62.44
C LEU A 62 19.55 -2.43 -62.38
N ASP A 63 20.81 -2.16 -61.99
CA ASP A 63 21.54 -0.88 -62.12
C ASP A 63 21.01 0.34 -61.30
N ASP A 64 21.82 1.24 -60.73
CA ASP A 64 23.23 1.23 -60.31
C ASP A 64 23.53 2.45 -59.38
N GLU A 65 24.69 2.42 -58.67
CA GLU A 65 25.51 3.56 -58.16
C GLU A 65 24.88 4.68 -57.25
N ASP A 66 25.62 5.41 -56.38
CA ASP A 66 26.66 5.04 -55.40
C ASP A 66 26.92 6.22 -54.39
N GLU A 67 27.76 5.99 -53.36
CA GLU A 67 28.53 6.96 -52.52
C GLU A 67 27.86 8.18 -51.79
N ASP A 68 27.68 8.02 -50.47
CA ASP A 68 28.33 8.73 -49.33
C ASP A 68 28.21 10.26 -48.97
N ASP A 69 28.40 10.47 -47.65
CA ASP A 69 28.91 11.60 -46.84
C ASP A 69 28.13 12.91 -46.45
N GLU A 70 27.94 13.01 -45.13
CA GLU A 70 28.21 14.10 -44.14
C GLU A 70 27.51 15.50 -44.08
N GLU A 71 26.88 15.71 -42.90
CA GLU A 71 26.92 16.87 -41.96
C GLU A 71 26.10 18.21 -42.09
N GLU A 72 25.83 18.75 -40.87
CA GLU A 72 25.63 20.15 -40.42
C GLU A 72 24.49 21.09 -40.94
N PHE A 73 23.43 21.18 -40.11
CA PHE A 73 22.94 22.40 -39.39
C PHE A 73 22.06 23.54 -40.01
N GLN A 74 21.41 24.24 -39.06
CA GLN A 74 20.81 25.61 -39.06
C GLN A 74 19.41 25.94 -39.65
N ARG A 75 18.43 26.03 -38.71
CA ARG A 75 17.46 27.13 -38.43
C ARG A 75 17.17 28.20 -39.51
N ILE A 76 15.88 28.58 -39.68
CA ILE A 76 15.32 29.95 -39.40
C ILE A 76 13.78 30.01 -39.56
N VAL A 77 13.15 31.12 -39.12
CA VAL A 77 11.69 31.33 -38.95
C VAL A 77 11.10 32.28 -40.02
N SER A 78 9.85 32.03 -40.43
CA SER A 78 8.89 33.07 -40.89
C SER A 78 7.49 32.75 -40.32
N THR A 79 6.61 33.65 -39.89
CA THR A 79 6.33 35.09 -40.13
C THR A 79 5.37 35.36 -41.30
N ILE A 80 4.08 35.48 -40.99
CA ILE A 80 3.03 36.08 -41.86
C ILE A 80 2.17 37.02 -41.01
N GLN A 81 1.72 38.13 -41.61
CA GLN A 81 1.05 39.26 -40.96
C GLN A 81 -0.49 39.20 -41.04
N ALA A 82 -1.17 40.06 -40.27
CA ALA A 82 -2.63 40.23 -40.31
C ALA A 82 -3.06 41.52 -41.06
N PRO A 83 -4.24 41.52 -41.73
CA PRO A 83 -4.95 42.74 -42.14
C PRO A 83 -5.87 43.27 -41.01
N SER A 84 -6.40 44.49 -41.17
CA SER A 84 -7.23 45.17 -40.14
C SER A 84 -8.31 46.10 -40.77
N ARG A 85 -9.09 46.81 -39.92
CA ARG A 85 -10.28 47.66 -40.24
C ARG A 85 -11.50 46.84 -40.73
N VAL A 86 -12.76 47.14 -40.39
CA VAL A 86 -13.45 48.18 -39.57
C VAL A 86 -14.49 47.43 -38.67
N LYS A 87 -15.31 47.95 -37.73
CA LYS A 87 -15.79 49.28 -37.27
C LYS A 87 -16.12 49.20 -35.74
N LYS A 88 -16.92 50.13 -35.20
CA LYS A 88 -17.54 50.05 -33.84
C LYS A 88 -19.07 50.01 -33.94
N THR A 89 -19.70 49.17 -33.10
CA THR A 89 -21.02 49.41 -32.46
C THR A 89 -20.99 48.73 -31.07
N THR A 90 -21.75 49.25 -30.09
CA THR A 90 -21.70 48.84 -28.68
C THR A 90 -22.95 48.08 -28.21
N THR A 91 -22.79 46.92 -27.54
CA THR A 91 -23.69 46.46 -26.46
C THR A 91 -23.11 45.27 -25.65
N ALA A 92 -23.23 45.37 -24.32
CA ALA A 92 -23.38 44.34 -23.27
C ALA A 92 -22.71 42.93 -23.34
N THR A 93 -22.01 42.60 -22.23
CA THR A 93 -21.82 41.26 -21.60
C THR A 93 -21.27 40.07 -22.42
N PRO A 94 -20.02 39.64 -22.17
CA PRO A 94 -19.55 38.29 -22.49
C PRO A 94 -19.88 37.30 -21.36
N SER A 95 -20.51 36.17 -21.68
CA SER A 95 -20.59 35.00 -20.80
C SER A 95 -19.22 34.30 -20.76
N SER A 96 -18.62 34.16 -19.58
CA SER A 96 -17.35 33.44 -19.42
C SER A 96 -17.58 31.93 -19.39
N ARG A 97 -17.15 31.23 -20.45
CA ARG A 97 -16.88 29.79 -20.37
C ARG A 97 -15.83 29.56 -19.26
N PRO A 98 -16.03 28.60 -18.34
CA PRO A 98 -14.98 28.25 -17.39
C PRO A 98 -13.81 27.58 -18.11
N GLU A 99 -12.60 28.10 -17.91
CA GLU A 99 -11.39 27.37 -18.24
C GLU A 99 -11.27 26.11 -17.34
N PRO A 100 -10.67 25.01 -17.82
CA PRO A 100 -10.49 23.81 -17.03
C PRO A 100 -9.47 24.04 -15.91
N LYS A 101 -9.97 24.40 -14.72
CA LYS A 101 -9.15 24.51 -13.51
C LYS A 101 -8.42 23.20 -13.25
N LEU A 102 -7.08 23.27 -13.18
CA LEU A 102 -6.25 22.20 -12.65
C LEU A 102 -6.77 21.80 -11.25
N PRO A 103 -6.80 20.49 -10.91
CA PRO A 103 -7.28 20.05 -9.62
C PRO A 103 -6.39 20.60 -8.50
N ALA A 104 -7.00 21.29 -7.54
CA ALA A 104 -6.29 21.79 -6.37
C ALA A 104 -5.73 20.62 -5.53
N PRO A 105 -4.57 20.79 -4.87
CA PRO A 105 -4.04 19.77 -3.96
C PRO A 105 -5.07 19.46 -2.86
N ALA A 106 -5.24 18.17 -2.56
CA ALA A 106 -6.29 17.70 -1.64
C ALA A 106 -6.12 18.32 -0.25
N GLY A 107 -7.11 19.12 0.16
CA GLY A 107 -7.06 19.90 1.39
C GLY A 107 -7.13 19.04 2.65
N ILE A 108 -6.53 19.55 3.73
CA ILE A 108 -6.66 19.02 5.09
C ILE A 108 -8.15 18.88 5.46
N THR A 109 -8.58 17.68 5.87
CA THR A 109 -10.01 17.38 6.16
C THR A 109 -10.39 17.47 7.63
N ALA A 110 -9.44 17.74 8.53
CA ALA A 110 -9.69 17.98 9.95
C ALA A 110 -9.80 19.49 10.26
N PRO A 111 -10.45 19.88 11.37
CA PRO A 111 -10.45 21.25 11.84
C PRO A 111 -9.03 21.81 11.98
N VAL A 112 -8.82 23.00 11.44
CA VAL A 112 -7.64 23.82 11.70
C VAL A 112 -7.91 24.72 12.89
N ASP A 113 -6.88 24.99 13.68
CA ASP A 113 -6.93 25.93 14.79
C ASP A 113 -6.89 27.37 14.20
N PRO A 114 -7.92 28.21 14.41
CA PRO A 114 -8.01 29.52 13.76
C PRO A 114 -7.06 30.56 14.37
N ASP A 115 -6.66 30.37 15.62
CA ASP A 115 -5.84 31.32 16.38
C ASP A 115 -4.36 31.00 16.22
N THR A 116 -4.00 29.71 16.19
CA THR A 116 -2.62 29.22 16.09
C THR A 116 -2.05 29.36 14.68
N THR A 117 -0.78 29.73 14.55
CA THR A 117 -0.02 29.72 13.28
C THR A 117 1.13 28.71 13.34
N PHE A 118 1.69 28.30 12.19
CA PHE A 118 2.93 27.52 12.19
C PHE A 118 4.11 28.29 12.81
N SER A 119 4.19 29.61 12.57
CA SER A 119 5.22 30.46 13.19
C SER A 119 5.16 30.45 14.73
N SER A 120 3.96 30.47 15.33
CA SER A 120 3.78 30.32 16.79
C SER A 120 4.07 28.92 17.33
N LEU A 121 4.30 27.93 16.46
CA LEU A 121 4.80 26.59 16.83
C LEU A 121 6.33 26.48 16.63
N ASN A 122 7.03 27.62 16.52
CA ASN A 122 8.47 27.73 16.23
C ASN A 122 8.90 27.10 14.88
N VAL A 123 7.99 27.04 13.90
CA VAL A 123 8.31 26.60 12.53
C VAL A 123 9.04 27.72 11.78
N ARG A 124 10.19 27.40 11.15
CA ARG A 124 11.01 28.37 10.41
C ARG A 124 10.23 28.97 9.22
N PRO A 125 10.46 30.25 8.83
CA PRO A 125 9.72 30.92 7.78
C PRO A 125 9.68 30.18 6.42
N TRP A 126 10.77 29.50 6.03
CA TRP A 126 10.83 28.76 4.77
C TRP A 126 9.88 27.55 4.73
N LEU A 127 9.69 26.87 5.88
CA LEU A 127 8.70 25.79 6.01
C LEU A 127 7.29 26.36 6.00
N THR A 128 7.04 27.45 6.72
CA THR A 128 5.75 28.16 6.70
C THR A 128 5.36 28.60 5.29
N GLN A 129 6.32 29.09 4.48
CA GLN A 129 6.07 29.43 3.07
C GLN A 129 5.81 28.18 2.21
N SER A 130 6.56 27.09 2.42
CA SER A 130 6.38 25.83 1.68
C SER A 130 4.98 25.23 1.94
N LEU A 131 4.53 25.26 3.19
CA LEU A 131 3.17 24.86 3.58
C LEU A 131 2.11 25.80 2.98
N ALA A 132 2.32 27.12 3.02
CA ALA A 132 1.41 28.09 2.38
C ALA A 132 1.27 27.88 0.86
N ASN A 133 2.35 27.53 0.16
CA ASN A 133 2.33 27.16 -1.26
C ASN A 133 1.47 25.91 -1.53
N MET A 134 1.44 24.98 -0.57
CA MET A 134 0.57 23.79 -0.59
C MET A 134 -0.85 24.06 -0.05
N ALA A 135 -1.24 25.34 0.11
CA ALA A 135 -2.47 25.83 0.74
C ALA A 135 -2.65 25.48 2.23
N ILE A 136 -1.62 24.93 2.90
CA ILE A 136 -1.62 24.58 4.32
C ILE A 136 -1.24 25.84 5.15
N LYS A 137 -2.24 26.68 5.42
CA LYS A 137 -2.05 27.99 6.07
C LYS A 137 -2.16 27.99 7.60
N ARG A 138 -2.81 26.98 8.19
CA ARG A 138 -3.07 26.86 9.63
C ARG A 138 -2.84 25.42 10.09
N PRO A 139 -2.34 25.19 11.32
CA PRO A 139 -2.11 23.85 11.85
C PRO A 139 -3.43 23.17 12.26
N THR A 140 -3.50 21.85 12.10
CA THR A 140 -4.52 21.02 12.77
C THR A 140 -4.15 20.78 14.24
N GLY A 141 -5.09 20.28 15.05
CA GLY A 141 -4.83 19.95 16.45
C GLY A 141 -3.65 18.99 16.66
N ILE A 142 -3.50 17.96 15.82
CA ILE A 142 -2.36 17.02 15.90
C ILE A 142 -1.04 17.67 15.49
N GLN A 143 -1.06 18.63 14.56
CA GLN A 143 0.14 19.42 14.21
C GLN A 143 0.51 20.39 15.33
N LYS A 144 -0.47 21.07 15.94
CA LYS A 144 -0.31 21.95 17.10
C LYS A 144 0.31 21.24 18.30
N GLY A 145 -0.15 20.01 18.58
CA GLY A 145 0.38 19.21 19.69
C GLY A 145 1.74 18.57 19.41
N CYS A 146 1.93 17.93 18.26
CA CYS A 146 3.17 17.20 17.98
C CYS A 146 4.37 18.09 17.62
N ILE A 147 4.20 19.12 16.77
CA ILE A 147 5.35 19.85 16.19
C ILE A 147 6.27 20.47 17.27
N PRO A 148 5.77 21.17 18.31
CA PRO A 148 6.64 21.77 19.33
C PRO A 148 7.41 20.73 20.14
N GLU A 149 6.79 19.62 20.52
CA GLU A 149 7.44 18.58 21.32
C GLU A 149 8.48 17.78 20.51
N ILE A 150 8.22 17.57 19.21
CA ILE A 150 9.21 16.98 18.32
C ILE A 150 10.39 17.94 18.10
N LEU A 151 10.16 19.25 17.97
CA LEU A 151 11.23 20.26 17.86
C LEU A 151 12.11 20.37 19.12
N LYS A 152 11.57 20.03 20.31
CA LYS A 152 12.32 19.89 21.57
C LYS A 152 13.20 18.63 21.63
N GLY A 153 13.06 17.69 20.69
CA GLY A 153 13.83 16.44 20.66
C GLY A 153 13.16 15.23 21.34
N ARG A 154 11.89 15.34 21.76
CA ARG A 154 11.18 14.26 22.46
C ARG A 154 10.71 13.15 21.52
N ASP A 155 10.83 11.89 21.95
CA ASP A 155 10.14 10.78 21.30
C ASP A 155 8.61 10.99 21.43
N CYS A 156 7.84 10.74 20.38
CA CYS A 156 6.43 11.15 20.32
C CYS A 156 5.50 10.11 19.68
N ILE A 157 4.31 9.93 20.25
CA ILE A 157 3.18 9.18 19.70
C ILE A 157 2.07 10.16 19.32
N GLY A 158 1.73 10.25 18.03
CA GLY A 158 0.63 11.05 17.50
C GLY A 158 -0.56 10.19 17.09
N GLY A 159 -1.57 10.10 17.96
CA GLY A 159 -2.84 9.43 17.71
C GLY A 159 -3.89 10.39 17.17
N SER A 160 -4.28 10.23 15.90
CA SER A 160 -5.38 11.01 15.31
C SER A 160 -5.90 10.39 14.01
N ARG A 161 -7.19 10.59 13.71
CA ARG A 161 -7.90 10.07 12.53
C ARG A 161 -7.17 10.28 11.18
N THR A 162 -7.51 9.49 10.17
CA THR A 162 -7.02 9.72 8.80
C THR A 162 -7.46 11.09 8.28
N GLY A 163 -6.61 11.75 7.49
CA GLY A 163 -6.86 13.10 6.96
C GLY A 163 -6.62 14.26 7.95
N SER A 164 -6.15 14.02 9.18
CA SER A 164 -5.79 15.09 10.14
C SER A 164 -4.43 15.74 9.92
N GLY A 165 -3.71 15.36 8.85
CA GLY A 165 -2.42 15.97 8.48
C GLY A 165 -1.22 15.46 9.26
N LYS A 166 -1.26 14.22 9.79
CA LYS A 166 -0.16 13.56 10.52
C LYS A 166 1.19 13.65 9.79
N THR A 167 1.22 13.45 8.47
CA THR A 167 2.43 13.53 7.64
C THR A 167 3.17 14.86 7.79
N VAL A 168 2.44 15.98 7.85
CA VAL A 168 3.02 17.32 8.07
C VAL A 168 3.53 17.47 9.51
N ALA A 169 2.85 16.86 10.49
CA ALA A 169 3.22 16.92 11.91
C ALA A 169 4.59 16.30 12.20
N PHE A 170 5.03 15.29 11.42
CA PHE A 170 6.40 14.78 11.48
C PHE A 170 7.34 15.35 10.41
N ALA A 171 6.87 15.61 9.18
CA ALA A 171 7.73 16.15 8.12
C ALA A 171 8.32 17.52 8.47
N VAL A 172 7.51 18.45 9.01
CA VAL A 172 7.94 19.81 9.35
C VAL A 172 9.12 19.82 10.35
N PRO A 173 9.05 19.17 11.53
CA PRO A 173 10.16 19.17 12.47
C PRO A 173 11.39 18.39 11.97
N ILE A 174 11.21 17.28 11.23
CA ILE A 174 12.33 16.53 10.62
C ILE A 174 13.08 17.42 9.64
N LEU A 175 12.37 18.11 8.75
CA LEU A 175 12.96 18.98 7.74
C LEU A 175 13.56 20.26 8.34
N GLN A 176 12.98 20.78 9.42
CA GLN A 176 13.56 21.88 10.19
C GLN A 176 14.90 21.49 10.81
N LYS A 177 14.97 20.32 11.46
CA LYS A 177 16.18 19.84 12.13
C LYS A 177 17.26 19.39 11.13
N TRP A 178 16.86 18.78 10.02
CA TRP A 178 17.76 18.51 8.90
C TRP A 178 18.35 19.80 8.29
N ALA A 179 17.59 20.89 8.20
CA ALA A 179 18.12 22.17 7.71
C ALA A 179 19.02 22.90 8.74
N GLU A 180 19.03 22.46 10.00
CA GLU A 180 19.95 22.96 11.05
C GLU A 180 21.27 22.14 11.10
N ASP A 181 21.24 20.85 10.74
CA ASP A 181 22.41 19.96 10.57
C ASP A 181 22.28 19.10 9.29
N PRO A 182 22.62 19.64 8.10
CA PRO A 182 22.39 18.95 6.82
C PRO A 182 23.33 17.75 6.60
N SER A 183 22.89 16.57 7.02
CA SER A 183 23.68 15.33 6.90
C SER A 183 23.01 14.20 6.10
N ALA A 184 23.84 13.24 5.70
CA ALA A 184 23.52 12.16 4.76
C ALA A 184 22.78 10.99 5.42
N ILE A 185 21.53 10.75 4.96
CA ILE A 185 20.44 9.97 5.55
C ILE A 185 20.09 10.41 6.98
N TYR A 186 19.38 11.53 7.07
CA TYR A 186 18.94 12.15 8.32
C TYR A 186 17.68 11.49 8.90
N GLY A 187 16.74 11.09 8.03
CA GLY A 187 15.44 10.55 8.43
C GLY A 187 15.01 9.30 7.66
N LEU A 188 14.34 8.39 8.37
CA LEU A 188 13.63 7.24 7.81
C LEU A 188 12.14 7.30 8.18
N VAL A 189 11.26 7.06 7.21
CA VAL A 189 9.84 6.79 7.45
C VAL A 189 9.51 5.37 7.01
N LEU A 190 9.03 4.54 7.93
CA LEU A 190 8.43 3.24 7.64
C LEU A 190 6.90 3.37 7.60
N THR A 191 6.28 2.66 6.68
CA THR A 191 4.82 2.69 6.44
C THR A 191 4.34 1.39 5.79
N PRO A 192 3.13 0.89 6.09
CA PRO A 192 2.72 -0.47 5.70
C PRO A 192 2.38 -0.62 4.20
N THR A 193 2.04 0.45 3.49
CA THR A 193 1.63 0.38 2.07
C THR A 193 2.55 1.18 1.15
N ARG A 194 2.72 0.68 -0.08
CA ARG A 194 3.57 1.32 -1.11
C ARG A 194 3.00 2.66 -1.57
N GLU A 195 1.69 2.81 -1.45
CA GLU A 195 0.93 3.98 -1.85
C GLU A 195 1.03 5.09 -0.80
N LEU A 196 0.91 4.75 0.48
CA LEU A 196 1.20 5.70 1.56
C LEU A 196 2.68 6.09 1.52
N ALA A 197 3.61 5.17 1.23
CA ALA A 197 5.01 5.49 1.00
C ALA A 197 5.22 6.51 -0.14
N LEU A 198 4.57 6.32 -1.29
CA LEU A 198 4.61 7.27 -2.41
C LEU A 198 4.00 8.64 -2.04
N GLN A 199 2.86 8.64 -1.35
CA GLN A 199 2.18 9.85 -0.89
C GLN A 199 3.03 10.66 0.11
N ILE A 200 3.67 10.00 1.08
CA ILE A 200 4.60 10.64 2.01
C ILE A 200 5.83 11.17 1.24
N PHE A 201 6.34 10.44 0.25
CA PHE A 201 7.45 10.86 -0.60
C PHE A 201 7.14 12.12 -1.42
N GLU A 202 5.94 12.21 -1.99
CA GLU A 202 5.46 13.41 -2.69
C GLU A 202 5.32 14.60 -1.73
N GLN A 203 4.79 14.39 -0.51
CA GLN A 203 4.69 15.43 0.53
C GLN A 203 6.07 15.92 0.99
N PHE A 204 7.02 15.02 1.28
CA PHE A 204 8.38 15.40 1.68
C PHE A 204 9.10 16.16 0.56
N LYS A 205 8.96 15.75 -0.69
CA LYS A 205 9.50 16.50 -1.84
C LYS A 205 8.87 17.88 -1.98
N ALA A 206 7.54 18.00 -1.85
CA ALA A 206 6.86 19.28 -1.97
C ALA A 206 7.28 20.27 -0.87
N ILE A 207 7.32 19.84 0.39
CA ILE A 207 7.71 20.68 1.53
C ILE A 207 9.22 21.01 1.49
N GLY A 208 10.07 20.05 1.11
CA GLY A 208 11.52 20.21 1.07
C GLY A 208 12.12 20.80 -0.20
N SER A 209 11.31 21.03 -1.25
CA SER A 209 11.81 21.46 -2.56
C SER A 209 12.67 22.73 -2.53
N PRO A 210 12.34 23.79 -1.75
CA PRO A 210 13.15 25.02 -1.73
C PRO A 210 14.58 24.82 -1.19
N GLN A 211 14.81 23.79 -0.38
CA GLN A 211 16.10 23.48 0.25
C GLN A 211 16.87 22.36 -0.49
N GLY A 212 16.43 21.94 -1.69
CA GLY A 212 17.11 20.89 -2.45
C GLY A 212 17.06 19.50 -1.81
N LEU A 213 15.98 19.19 -1.08
CA LEU A 213 15.84 17.93 -0.33
C LEU A 213 15.90 16.69 -1.25
N LYS A 214 16.92 15.84 -1.04
CA LYS A 214 17.02 14.52 -1.67
C LYS A 214 16.19 13.50 -0.89
N VAL A 215 15.17 12.94 -1.54
CA VAL A 215 14.29 11.90 -0.96
C VAL A 215 14.30 10.68 -1.86
N THR A 216 14.39 9.48 -1.27
CA THR A 216 14.33 8.19 -1.97
C THR A 216 13.16 7.34 -1.46
N LEU A 217 12.45 6.68 -2.37
CA LEU A 217 11.34 5.76 -2.10
C LEU A 217 11.80 4.30 -2.23
N ILE A 218 11.69 3.51 -1.17
CA ILE A 218 12.14 2.12 -1.10
C ILE A 218 10.92 1.18 -0.94
N THR A 219 10.44 0.62 -2.05
CA THR A 219 9.17 -0.11 -2.13
C THR A 219 9.24 -1.39 -2.95
N GLY A 220 8.55 -2.43 -2.46
CA GLY A 220 8.45 -3.71 -3.16
C GLY A 220 7.71 -3.61 -4.50
N GLY A 221 7.97 -4.54 -5.42
CA GLY A 221 7.34 -4.57 -6.75
C GLY A 221 7.98 -3.67 -7.80
N ASN A 222 8.92 -2.81 -7.41
CA ASN A 222 9.87 -2.14 -8.30
C ASN A 222 11.23 -2.87 -8.27
N ASP A 223 12.08 -2.64 -9.27
CA ASP A 223 13.41 -3.26 -9.38
C ASP A 223 14.34 -2.93 -8.21
N MET A 224 15.20 -3.88 -7.83
CA MET A 224 16.12 -3.74 -6.69
C MET A 224 17.29 -2.81 -7.00
N ARG A 225 17.90 -2.92 -8.19
CA ARG A 225 19.15 -2.19 -8.53
C ARG A 225 19.00 -0.66 -8.48
N PRO A 226 17.95 -0.04 -9.06
CA PRO A 226 17.78 1.42 -8.98
C PRO A 226 17.56 1.90 -7.53
N GLN A 227 16.89 1.10 -6.70
CA GLN A 227 16.66 1.41 -5.29
C GLN A 227 17.95 1.32 -4.47
N ALA A 228 18.80 0.31 -4.73
CA ALA A 228 20.12 0.19 -4.10
C ALA A 228 21.03 1.37 -4.49
N ILE A 229 21.11 1.72 -5.78
CA ILE A 229 21.86 2.89 -6.26
C ILE A 229 21.35 4.18 -5.62
N ALA A 230 20.02 4.36 -5.52
CA ALA A 230 19.40 5.53 -4.91
C ALA A 230 19.52 5.58 -3.36
N LEU A 231 19.88 4.48 -2.71
CA LEU A 231 20.19 4.41 -1.28
C LEU A 231 21.69 4.65 -1.03
N ALA A 232 22.56 4.03 -1.84
CA ALA A 232 24.01 4.24 -1.85
C ALA A 232 24.40 5.69 -2.20
N SER A 233 23.57 6.41 -2.98
CA SER A 233 23.72 7.85 -3.25
C SER A 233 23.45 8.75 -2.03
N ARG A 234 23.09 8.16 -0.88
CA ARG A 234 22.95 8.81 0.44
C ARG A 234 21.97 10.00 0.43
N PRO A 235 20.68 9.75 0.16
CA PRO A 235 19.62 10.77 0.21
C PRO A 235 19.49 11.38 1.61
N HIS A 236 18.76 12.49 1.75
CA HIS A 236 18.56 13.14 3.05
C HIS A 236 17.45 12.44 3.85
N VAL A 237 16.42 11.94 3.15
CA VAL A 237 15.31 11.16 3.74
C VAL A 237 15.02 9.90 2.92
N VAL A 238 14.82 8.78 3.60
CA VAL A 238 14.35 7.51 3.02
C VAL A 238 12.91 7.26 3.48
N ILE A 239 12.03 6.86 2.56
CA ILE A 239 10.64 6.50 2.86
C ILE A 239 10.41 5.10 2.31
N ALA A 240 9.97 4.17 3.14
CA ALA A 240 10.03 2.74 2.81
C ALA A 240 8.86 1.90 3.33
N THR A 241 8.55 0.84 2.59
CA THR A 241 7.80 -0.31 3.13
C THR A 241 8.77 -1.29 3.78
N PRO A 242 8.58 -1.74 5.05
CA PRO A 242 9.57 -2.49 5.81
C PRO A 242 10.19 -3.67 5.06
N GLY A 243 9.39 -4.54 4.45
CA GLY A 243 9.88 -5.73 3.74
C GLY A 243 10.95 -5.44 2.67
N ARG A 244 10.83 -4.34 1.90
CA ARG A 244 11.83 -3.99 0.90
C ARG A 244 13.07 -3.33 1.50
N LEU A 245 12.95 -2.56 2.59
CA LEU A 245 14.15 -2.05 3.26
C LEU A 245 14.91 -3.19 3.96
N ALA A 246 14.21 -4.15 4.57
CA ALA A 246 14.78 -5.39 5.09
C ALA A 246 15.43 -6.26 3.98
N ASP A 247 14.87 -6.33 2.77
CA ASP A 247 15.55 -6.95 1.62
C ASP A 247 16.88 -6.23 1.31
N HIS A 248 16.90 -4.90 1.28
CA HIS A 248 18.13 -4.13 1.01
C HIS A 248 19.18 -4.32 2.09
N ILE A 249 18.79 -4.29 3.37
CA ILE A 249 19.66 -4.53 4.53
C ILE A 249 20.35 -5.89 4.42
N ARG A 250 19.61 -6.94 4.04
CA ARG A 250 20.15 -8.31 3.93
C ARG A 250 20.96 -8.59 2.66
N THR A 251 20.78 -7.81 1.58
CA THR A 251 21.29 -8.21 0.24
C THR A 251 22.08 -7.17 -0.53
N SER A 252 22.06 -5.88 -0.15
CA SER A 252 22.67 -4.80 -0.96
C SER A 252 24.09 -4.39 -0.52
N GLY A 253 24.67 -5.07 0.47
CA GLY A 253 26.03 -4.82 0.96
C GLY A 253 26.18 -3.56 1.83
N GLU A 254 27.22 -3.53 2.66
CA GLU A 254 27.46 -2.46 3.64
C GLU A 254 27.56 -1.07 2.99
N ASP A 255 28.21 -0.92 1.83
CA ASP A 255 28.33 0.38 1.15
C ASP A 255 26.97 1.03 0.86
N THR A 256 25.96 0.22 0.51
CA THR A 256 24.60 0.69 0.28
C THR A 256 23.92 1.12 1.59
N ILE A 257 24.12 0.37 2.68
CA ILE A 257 23.32 0.49 3.90
C ILE A 257 24.01 1.28 5.03
N CYS A 258 25.31 1.51 4.95
CA CYS A 258 26.11 2.21 5.96
C CYS A 258 25.60 3.61 6.29
N GLY A 259 24.93 4.27 5.34
CA GLY A 259 24.29 5.56 5.55
C GLY A 259 23.15 5.51 6.57
N LEU A 260 22.45 4.37 6.69
CA LEU A 260 21.36 4.18 7.65
C LEU A 260 21.85 4.34 9.11
N ARG A 261 23.12 4.01 9.37
CA ARG A 261 23.81 4.15 10.67
C ARG A 261 24.02 5.62 11.12
N ARG A 262 23.53 6.62 10.38
CA ARG A 262 23.52 8.05 10.78
C ARG A 262 22.14 8.66 11.01
N ILE A 263 21.06 7.89 10.82
CA ILE A 263 19.68 8.40 10.93
C ILE A 263 19.42 9.02 12.31
N ARG A 264 18.98 10.29 12.30
CA ARG A 264 18.57 11.05 13.49
C ARG A 264 17.08 10.92 13.79
N PHE A 265 16.24 10.67 12.79
CA PHE A 265 14.79 10.55 12.95
C PHE A 265 14.24 9.25 12.36
N VAL A 266 13.45 8.51 13.12
CA VAL A 266 12.70 7.35 12.63
C VAL A 266 11.22 7.55 12.90
N VAL A 267 10.41 7.44 11.84
CA VAL A 267 8.95 7.50 11.90
C VAL A 267 8.38 6.12 11.57
N LEU A 268 7.47 5.61 12.39
CA LEU A 268 6.54 4.54 12.02
C LEU A 268 5.16 5.18 11.80
N ASP A 269 4.71 5.29 10.55
CA ASP A 269 3.37 5.81 10.21
C ASP A 269 2.41 4.66 9.92
N GLU A 270 1.21 4.73 10.51
CA GLU A 270 0.33 3.58 10.77
C GLU A 270 1.03 2.52 11.65
N ALA A 271 1.57 2.99 12.77
CA ALA A 271 2.30 2.20 13.76
C ALA A 271 1.50 1.02 14.32
N ASP A 272 0.18 1.17 14.46
CA ASP A 272 -0.77 0.09 14.76
C ASP A 272 -0.59 -1.10 13.82
N ARG A 273 -0.50 -0.84 12.52
CA ARG A 273 -0.40 -1.89 11.50
C ARG A 273 1.03 -2.35 11.23
N LEU A 274 2.04 -1.54 11.58
CA LEU A 274 3.46 -1.92 11.49
C LEU A 274 3.89 -2.84 12.63
N LEU A 275 3.29 -2.68 13.82
CA LEU A 275 3.63 -3.40 15.04
C LEU A 275 2.70 -4.59 15.34
N ASP A 276 1.62 -4.75 14.55
CA ASP A 276 0.73 -5.91 14.57
C ASP A 276 1.52 -7.21 14.33
N GLY A 277 1.82 -7.91 15.43
CA GLY A 277 2.49 -9.21 15.45
C GLY A 277 1.59 -10.39 15.05
N THR A 278 0.31 -10.17 14.74
CA THR A 278 -0.66 -11.28 14.63
C THR A 278 -0.71 -11.91 13.24
N GLY A 279 -0.51 -13.23 13.20
CA GLY A 279 -0.75 -14.06 12.02
C GLY A 279 0.35 -14.07 10.95
N THR A 280 0.13 -14.90 9.92
CA THR A 280 1.09 -15.29 8.88
C THR A 280 1.39 -14.21 7.82
N GLY A 281 1.25 -12.94 8.19
CA GLY A 281 1.52 -11.77 7.34
C GLY A 281 1.97 -10.53 8.11
N SER A 282 2.37 -10.68 9.38
CA SER A 282 2.91 -9.58 10.19
C SER A 282 4.10 -8.90 9.51
N MET A 283 4.18 -7.57 9.62
CA MET A 283 5.34 -6.79 9.19
C MET A 283 6.39 -6.60 10.29
N LEU A 284 6.08 -7.00 11.54
CA LEU A 284 6.94 -6.76 12.71
C LEU A 284 8.38 -7.31 12.51
N PRO A 285 8.62 -8.54 12.02
CA PRO A 285 9.99 -9.03 11.80
C PRO A 285 10.77 -8.22 10.75
N ALA A 286 10.08 -7.65 9.75
CA ALA A 286 10.71 -6.78 8.77
C ALA A 286 10.91 -5.35 9.32
N VAL A 287 10.10 -4.90 10.26
CA VAL A 287 10.31 -3.65 11.02
C VAL A 287 11.50 -3.80 11.95
N GLU A 288 11.61 -4.92 12.68
CA GLU A 288 12.75 -5.24 13.56
C GLU A 288 14.07 -5.28 12.78
N GLU A 289 14.11 -5.96 11.64
CA GLU A 289 15.26 -5.95 10.71
C GLU A 289 15.57 -4.54 10.18
N CYS A 290 14.55 -3.71 9.93
CA CYS A 290 14.78 -2.30 9.59
C CYS A 290 15.30 -1.47 10.78
N LEU A 291 14.98 -1.84 12.02
CA LEU A 291 15.36 -1.12 13.23
C LEU A 291 16.74 -1.51 13.77
N SER A 292 17.25 -2.71 13.44
CA SER A 292 18.56 -3.24 13.83
C SER A 292 19.71 -2.55 13.08
N ALA A 293 19.52 -2.21 11.80
CA ALA A 293 20.50 -1.51 10.96
C ALA A 293 20.65 0.00 11.26
N LEU A 294 20.05 0.50 12.36
CA LEU A 294 19.92 1.92 12.69
C LEU A 294 20.60 2.27 14.03
N PRO A 295 20.91 3.55 14.29
CA PRO A 295 21.49 3.96 15.56
C PRO A 295 20.68 3.46 16.77
N PRO A 296 21.32 3.17 17.93
CA PRO A 296 20.60 2.83 19.14
C PRO A 296 19.53 3.89 19.47
N PRO A 297 18.34 3.54 19.99
CA PRO A 297 17.26 4.50 20.23
C PRO A 297 17.55 5.64 21.23
N ALA A 298 18.74 5.69 21.83
CA ALA A 298 19.25 6.85 22.58
C ALA A 298 19.88 7.93 21.67
N GLN A 299 20.34 7.58 20.46
CA GLN A 299 21.07 8.45 19.52
C GLN A 299 20.24 8.96 18.32
N ARG A 300 18.95 8.56 18.28
CA ARG A 300 17.93 8.96 17.29
C ARG A 300 16.62 9.29 18.00
N GLN A 301 15.82 10.18 17.44
CA GLN A 301 14.45 10.46 17.87
C GLN A 301 13.48 9.52 17.17
N THR A 302 12.56 8.93 17.92
CA THR A 302 11.57 7.95 17.43
C THR A 302 10.17 8.52 17.52
N LEU A 303 9.45 8.46 16.40
CA LEU A 303 8.13 9.04 16.20
C LEU A 303 7.15 7.95 15.74
N LEU A 304 6.00 7.84 16.38
CA LEU A 304 4.95 6.87 16.06
C LEU A 304 3.68 7.62 15.70
N PHE A 305 3.10 7.35 14.54
CA PHE A 305 1.85 7.99 14.10
C PHE A 305 0.82 6.91 13.74
N THR A 306 -0.40 7.08 14.21
CA THR A 306 -1.49 6.09 14.02
C THR A 306 -2.85 6.78 14.04
N ALA A 307 -3.92 6.07 13.67
CA ALA A 307 -5.30 6.48 13.95
C ALA A 307 -5.87 5.85 15.23
N THR A 308 -5.40 4.67 15.62
CA THR A 308 -5.86 3.97 16.83
C THR A 308 -4.67 3.63 17.72
N ILE A 309 -4.72 4.06 18.99
CA ILE A 309 -3.70 3.72 19.98
C ILE A 309 -4.11 2.40 20.61
N THR A 310 -3.62 1.31 20.01
CA THR A 310 -3.81 -0.06 20.49
C THR A 310 -3.00 -0.31 21.78
N PRO A 311 -3.26 -1.39 22.54
CA PRO A 311 -2.47 -1.73 23.72
C PRO A 311 -0.97 -1.85 23.44
N GLU A 312 -0.59 -2.36 22.26
CA GLU A 312 0.80 -2.55 21.82
C GLU A 312 1.49 -1.20 21.59
N VAL A 313 0.81 -0.26 20.92
CA VAL A 313 1.31 1.11 20.74
C VAL A 313 1.41 1.84 22.09
N ARG A 314 0.48 1.60 23.01
CA ARG A 314 0.50 2.19 24.36
C ARG A 314 1.62 1.63 25.23
N ALA A 315 1.90 0.34 25.16
CA ALA A 315 2.98 -0.31 25.92
C ALA A 315 4.35 0.32 25.64
N LEU A 316 4.59 0.83 24.42
CA LEU A 316 5.83 1.55 24.06
C LEU A 316 6.05 2.87 24.83
N LYS A 317 5.00 3.46 25.43
CA LYS A 317 5.10 4.63 26.32
C LYS A 317 5.28 4.24 27.78
N ASP A 318 4.81 3.06 28.19
CA ASP A 318 4.99 2.53 29.56
C ASP A 318 6.34 1.83 29.75
N MET A 319 7.11 1.63 28.66
CA MET A 319 8.54 1.31 28.73
C MET A 319 9.34 2.43 29.42
N PRO A 320 10.36 2.09 30.23
CA PRO A 320 11.15 3.08 30.95
C PRO A 320 11.87 4.06 29.99
N PRO A 321 12.00 5.35 30.36
CA PRO A 321 12.77 6.32 29.58
C PRO A 321 14.21 5.84 29.36
N LYS A 322 14.69 5.98 28.13
CA LYS A 322 16.02 5.52 27.74
C LYS A 322 17.08 6.47 28.31
N PRO A 323 18.29 6.00 28.67
CA PRO A 323 19.33 6.86 29.23
C PRO A 323 19.57 8.12 28.39
N GLY A 324 19.49 9.29 29.01
CA GLY A 324 19.64 10.59 28.34
C GLY A 324 18.38 11.11 27.62
N LYS A 325 17.20 10.49 27.79
CA LYS A 325 15.93 10.98 27.22
C LYS A 325 14.84 11.26 28.24
N GLU A 326 13.98 12.21 27.89
CA GLU A 326 12.68 12.41 28.54
C GLU A 326 11.69 11.26 28.24
N PRO A 327 10.62 11.11 29.05
CA PRO A 327 9.50 10.23 28.74
C PRO A 327 8.82 10.58 27.41
N VAL A 328 8.33 9.55 26.72
CA VAL A 328 7.64 9.66 25.42
C VAL A 328 6.41 10.57 25.55
N PHE A 329 6.30 11.56 24.67
CA PHE A 329 5.13 12.43 24.59
C PHE A 329 3.99 11.73 23.83
N ILE A 330 2.77 11.72 24.36
CA ILE A 330 1.58 11.32 23.61
C ILE A 330 0.73 12.54 23.30
N CYS A 331 0.35 12.69 22.02
CA CYS A 331 -0.68 13.60 21.57
C CYS A 331 -1.87 12.79 21.03
N GLU A 332 -2.98 12.80 21.75
CA GLU A 332 -4.25 12.19 21.33
C GLU A 332 -5.22 13.30 20.89
N VAL A 333 -5.63 13.31 19.62
CA VAL A 333 -6.51 14.35 19.05
C VAL A 333 -7.57 13.73 18.14
N ASP A 334 -8.84 14.06 18.41
CA ASP A 334 -10.04 13.48 17.79
C ASP A 334 -10.21 11.95 18.05
N THR A 335 -9.54 11.37 19.05
CA THR A 335 -9.63 9.93 19.40
C THR A 335 -10.70 9.59 20.44
N GLN A 336 -11.17 10.57 21.21
CA GLN A 336 -12.08 10.37 22.35
C GLN A 336 -13.57 10.58 22.03
N MET A 337 -13.89 11.19 20.89
CA MET A 337 -15.24 11.09 20.32
C MET A 337 -15.38 9.77 19.56
N LEU A 338 -16.62 9.33 19.34
CA LEU A 338 -16.97 8.09 18.62
C LEU A 338 -16.00 7.79 17.49
N ALA A 339 -15.49 6.56 17.44
CA ALA A 339 -14.50 6.12 16.44
C ALA A 339 -14.95 6.31 14.98
N ILE A 340 -16.24 6.55 14.78
CA ILE A 340 -16.92 6.83 13.52
C ILE A 340 -17.69 8.16 13.65
N PRO A 341 -17.65 9.06 12.64
CA PRO A 341 -18.42 10.31 12.66
C PRO A 341 -19.92 10.08 12.83
N ALA A 342 -20.59 10.92 13.63
CA ALA A 342 -22.04 10.87 13.83
C ALA A 342 -22.85 11.11 12.53
N THR A 343 -22.23 11.64 11.48
CA THR A 343 -22.81 11.82 10.14
C THR A 343 -22.76 10.57 9.26
N LEU A 344 -22.15 9.47 9.72
CA LEU A 344 -22.19 8.18 9.03
C LEU A 344 -23.47 7.40 9.35
N ALA A 345 -24.26 7.09 8.33
CA ALA A 345 -25.27 6.03 8.41
C ALA A 345 -24.56 4.67 8.30
N GLN A 346 -24.53 3.91 9.40
CA GLN A 346 -24.02 2.54 9.43
C GLN A 346 -25.19 1.57 9.32
N LYS A 347 -25.19 0.75 8.26
CA LYS A 347 -26.28 -0.18 7.98
C LYS A 347 -25.79 -1.58 7.66
N HIS A 348 -26.65 -2.58 7.80
CA HIS A 348 -26.40 -3.96 7.41
C HIS A 348 -27.45 -4.51 6.44
N ILE A 349 -27.05 -5.47 5.60
CA ILE A 349 -27.95 -6.30 4.78
C ILE A 349 -27.60 -7.75 5.08
N GLN A 350 -28.60 -8.56 5.46
CA GLN A 350 -28.45 -10.00 5.58
C GLN A 350 -28.40 -10.63 4.17
N VAL A 351 -27.38 -11.45 3.90
CA VAL A 351 -27.16 -12.03 2.56
C VAL A 351 -26.84 -13.54 2.62
N PRO A 352 -27.45 -14.37 1.77
CA PRO A 352 -27.00 -15.75 1.56
C PRO A 352 -25.57 -15.75 1.00
N VAL A 353 -24.65 -16.44 1.66
CA VAL A 353 -23.21 -16.46 1.32
C VAL A 353 -22.96 -16.94 -0.12
N THR A 354 -23.81 -17.84 -0.63
CA THR A 354 -23.77 -18.39 -2.00
C THR A 354 -24.17 -17.41 -3.10
N HIS A 355 -24.91 -16.34 -2.75
CA HIS A 355 -25.49 -15.37 -3.68
C HIS A 355 -25.04 -13.91 -3.39
N ARG A 356 -24.00 -13.73 -2.57
CA ARG A 356 -23.54 -12.41 -2.09
C ARG A 356 -23.24 -11.42 -3.24
N GLU A 357 -22.75 -11.91 -4.37
CA GLU A 357 -22.53 -11.12 -5.59
C GLU A 357 -23.82 -10.70 -6.33
N HIS A 358 -24.92 -11.48 -6.23
CA HIS A 358 -26.23 -11.12 -6.79
C HIS A 358 -26.85 -9.95 -6.02
N TYR A 359 -26.75 -10.02 -4.68
CA TYR A 359 -27.12 -8.92 -3.80
C TYR A 359 -26.28 -7.68 -4.07
N LEU A 360 -24.95 -7.82 -4.27
CA LEU A 360 -24.09 -6.68 -4.61
C LEU A 360 -24.52 -6.00 -5.93
N HIS A 361 -24.72 -6.77 -6.99
CA HIS A 361 -25.14 -6.22 -8.29
C HIS A 361 -26.51 -5.53 -8.20
N THR A 362 -27.49 -6.16 -7.57
CA THR A 362 -28.85 -5.61 -7.39
C THR A 362 -28.83 -4.34 -6.54
N PHE A 363 -28.06 -4.34 -5.45
CA PHE A 363 -27.89 -3.20 -4.54
C PHE A 363 -27.19 -2.00 -5.20
N LEU A 364 -26.21 -2.24 -6.09
CA LEU A 364 -25.52 -1.19 -6.86
C LEU A 364 -26.40 -0.55 -7.96
N LEU A 365 -27.57 -1.15 -8.26
CA LEU A 365 -28.54 -0.70 -9.27
C LEU A 365 -29.83 -0.11 -8.66
N THR A 366 -29.94 0.04 -7.34
CA THR A 366 -31.11 0.72 -6.75
C THR A 366 -31.06 2.22 -7.02
N ALA A 367 -32.21 2.89 -6.96
CA ALA A 367 -32.32 4.31 -7.30
C ALA A 367 -31.47 5.17 -6.34
N ALA A 368 -31.41 4.80 -5.06
CA ALA A 368 -30.54 5.45 -4.09
C ALA A 368 -29.04 5.25 -4.35
N ASN A 369 -28.62 4.29 -5.18
CA ASN A 369 -27.22 3.84 -5.28
C ASN A 369 -26.59 3.93 -6.68
N VAL A 370 -27.38 4.06 -7.76
CA VAL A 370 -26.89 3.94 -9.14
C VAL A 370 -25.84 5.01 -9.53
N ASP A 371 -25.94 6.22 -8.97
CA ASP A 371 -25.00 7.33 -9.26
C ASP A 371 -23.91 7.52 -8.19
N LYS A 372 -24.03 6.88 -7.01
CA LYS A 372 -23.04 7.03 -5.92
C LYS A 372 -21.65 6.55 -6.36
N THR A 373 -20.59 7.25 -5.95
CA THR A 373 -19.23 6.70 -5.95
C THR A 373 -19.11 5.67 -4.83
N VAL A 374 -18.51 4.50 -5.13
CA VAL A 374 -18.52 3.34 -4.22
C VAL A 374 -17.12 2.73 -4.05
N ILE A 375 -16.77 2.38 -2.80
CA ILE A 375 -15.70 1.42 -2.53
C ILE A 375 -16.32 0.12 -2.01
N VAL A 376 -15.92 -1.01 -2.59
CA VAL A 376 -16.34 -2.35 -2.17
C VAL A 376 -15.14 -3.06 -1.55
N PHE A 377 -15.16 -3.23 -0.23
CA PHE A 377 -14.12 -3.91 0.53
C PHE A 377 -14.37 -5.41 0.66
N CYS A 378 -13.35 -6.20 0.40
CA CYS A 378 -13.35 -7.66 0.53
C CYS A 378 -12.02 -8.15 1.14
N ASN A 379 -12.04 -9.31 1.80
CA ASN A 379 -10.91 -9.75 2.64
C ASN A 379 -9.79 -10.43 1.84
N ARG A 380 -10.06 -10.89 0.60
CA ARG A 380 -9.11 -11.66 -0.21
C ARG A 380 -8.87 -11.01 -1.56
N THR A 381 -7.61 -11.04 -2.02
CA THR A 381 -7.22 -10.53 -3.33
C THR A 381 -7.84 -11.30 -4.49
N THR A 382 -8.20 -12.57 -4.27
CA THR A 382 -8.99 -13.39 -5.21
C THR A 382 -10.44 -12.91 -5.32
N THR A 383 -11.09 -12.57 -4.19
CA THR A 383 -12.42 -11.94 -4.19
C THR A 383 -12.40 -10.59 -4.91
N ALA A 384 -11.35 -9.78 -4.67
CA ALA A 384 -11.19 -8.49 -5.33
C ALA A 384 -11.06 -8.62 -6.86
N GLN A 385 -10.32 -9.62 -7.33
CA GLN A 385 -10.18 -9.93 -8.75
C GLN A 385 -11.51 -10.45 -9.33
N PHE A 386 -12.15 -11.42 -8.68
CA PHE A 386 -13.43 -11.99 -9.12
C PHE A 386 -14.53 -10.93 -9.28
N LEU A 387 -14.69 -10.06 -8.28
CA LEU A 387 -15.68 -8.98 -8.34
C LEU A 387 -15.34 -7.93 -9.41
N HIS A 388 -14.05 -7.73 -9.75
CA HIS A 388 -13.67 -6.85 -10.86
C HIS A 388 -14.07 -7.45 -12.23
N HIS A 389 -13.78 -8.74 -12.48
CA HIS A 389 -14.27 -9.42 -13.69
C HIS A 389 -15.81 -9.42 -13.75
N LEU A 390 -16.47 -9.88 -12.68
CA LEU A 390 -17.92 -10.03 -12.63
C LEU A 390 -18.68 -8.70 -12.80
N LEU A 391 -18.33 -7.67 -12.04
CA LEU A 391 -19.01 -6.37 -12.15
C LEU A 391 -18.80 -5.74 -13.53
N ARG A 392 -17.63 -5.95 -14.16
CA ARG A 392 -17.38 -5.48 -15.53
C ARG A 392 -18.19 -6.24 -16.59
N LEU A 393 -18.35 -7.56 -16.43
CA LEU A 393 -19.23 -8.37 -17.28
C LEU A 393 -20.73 -8.09 -17.05
N LEU A 394 -21.05 -7.32 -16.01
CA LEU A 394 -22.37 -6.79 -15.68
C LEU A 394 -22.45 -5.26 -15.94
N ASP A 395 -21.62 -4.76 -16.86
CA ASP A 395 -21.55 -3.38 -17.37
C ASP A 395 -21.31 -2.25 -16.33
N HIS A 396 -20.87 -2.60 -15.11
CA HIS A 396 -20.47 -1.58 -14.13
C HIS A 396 -19.12 -0.94 -14.51
N ARG A 397 -19.02 0.39 -14.37
CA ARG A 397 -17.76 1.14 -14.47
C ARG A 397 -16.88 0.89 -13.25
N VAL A 398 -16.27 -0.29 -13.18
CA VAL A 398 -15.47 -0.80 -12.06
C VAL A 398 -13.96 -0.69 -12.31
N THR A 399 -13.18 -0.68 -11.24
CA THR A 399 -11.73 -0.92 -11.22
C THR A 399 -11.34 -1.62 -9.89
N SER A 400 -10.08 -2.10 -9.74
CA SER A 400 -9.66 -2.77 -8.49
C SER A 400 -8.29 -2.34 -7.96
N LEU A 401 -8.11 -2.48 -6.64
CA LEU A 401 -6.87 -2.17 -5.93
C LEU A 401 -6.56 -3.25 -4.87
N HIS A 402 -5.61 -4.13 -5.18
CA HIS A 402 -5.15 -5.20 -4.30
C HIS A 402 -3.67 -5.53 -4.55
N SER A 403 -3.00 -6.19 -3.59
CA SER A 403 -1.54 -6.42 -3.60
C SER A 403 -1.02 -7.34 -4.71
N ARG A 404 -1.89 -8.15 -5.34
CA ARG A 404 -1.55 -9.00 -6.50
C ARG A 404 -1.40 -8.23 -7.82
N LEU A 405 -1.86 -6.99 -7.91
CA LEU A 405 -1.73 -6.18 -9.13
C LEU A 405 -0.30 -5.62 -9.27
N PRO A 406 0.27 -5.52 -10.49
CA PRO A 406 1.48 -4.76 -10.77
C PRO A 406 1.35 -3.30 -10.30
N GLN A 407 2.44 -2.72 -9.78
CA GLN A 407 2.41 -1.39 -9.16
C GLN A 407 1.85 -0.30 -10.08
N ARG A 408 2.21 -0.33 -11.37
CA ARG A 408 1.67 0.56 -12.40
C ARG A 408 0.14 0.45 -12.53
N GLN A 409 -0.41 -0.76 -12.65
CA GLN A 409 -1.86 -0.98 -12.74
C GLN A 409 -2.59 -0.47 -11.49
N ARG A 410 -1.96 -0.54 -10.30
CA ARG A 410 -2.53 -0.02 -9.04
C ARG A 410 -2.63 1.51 -9.07
N THR A 411 -1.60 2.20 -9.55
CA THR A 411 -1.61 3.65 -9.77
C THR A 411 -2.62 4.06 -10.84
N ASP A 412 -2.64 3.37 -11.99
CA ASP A 412 -3.56 3.64 -13.11
C ASP A 412 -5.03 3.45 -12.70
N ASN A 413 -5.33 2.38 -11.95
CA ASN A 413 -6.67 2.11 -11.43
C ASN A 413 -7.13 3.16 -10.40
N LEU A 414 -6.24 3.56 -9.48
CA LEU A 414 -6.53 4.63 -8.51
C LEU A 414 -6.74 5.98 -9.21
N ALA A 415 -5.98 6.29 -10.25
CA ALA A 415 -6.17 7.49 -11.08
C ALA A 415 -7.52 7.46 -11.82
N ARG A 416 -7.92 6.32 -12.40
CA ARG A 416 -9.24 6.14 -13.03
C ARG A 416 -10.41 6.30 -12.05
N PHE A 417 -10.23 5.92 -10.79
CA PHE A 417 -11.21 6.15 -9.73
C PHE A 417 -11.25 7.62 -9.28
N ARG A 418 -10.07 8.24 -9.05
CA ARG A 418 -9.93 9.68 -8.74
C ARG A 418 -10.57 10.58 -9.80
N ALA A 419 -10.49 10.21 -11.07
CA ALA A 419 -11.11 10.91 -12.19
C ALA A 419 -12.60 10.55 -12.43
N ALA A 420 -13.24 9.79 -11.54
CA ALA A 420 -14.62 9.28 -11.66
C ALA A 420 -14.92 8.47 -12.95
N ALA A 421 -13.89 8.07 -13.70
CA ALA A 421 -14.02 7.24 -14.90
C ALA A 421 -14.46 5.81 -14.53
N ALA A 422 -13.97 5.30 -13.40
CA ALA A 422 -14.61 4.21 -12.66
C ALA A 422 -15.47 4.79 -11.53
N ARG A 423 -16.73 4.34 -11.41
CA ARG A 423 -17.66 4.66 -10.31
C ARG A 423 -17.40 3.80 -9.06
N ILE A 424 -16.90 2.58 -9.28
CA ILE A 424 -16.74 1.55 -8.25
C ILE A 424 -15.26 1.13 -8.16
N LEU A 425 -14.72 1.14 -6.94
CA LEU A 425 -13.39 0.60 -6.62
C LEU A 425 -13.54 -0.66 -5.76
N VAL A 426 -13.19 -1.83 -6.30
CA VAL A 426 -13.13 -3.08 -5.52
C VAL A 426 -11.73 -3.21 -4.91
N ALA A 427 -11.64 -3.35 -3.58
CA ALA A 427 -10.35 -3.37 -2.89
C ALA A 427 -10.30 -4.35 -1.71
N THR A 428 -9.08 -4.62 -1.27
CA THR A 428 -8.79 -5.19 0.06
C THR A 428 -8.35 -4.09 1.02
N ASP A 429 -8.06 -4.41 2.29
CA ASP A 429 -7.62 -3.45 3.32
C ASP A 429 -6.36 -2.64 2.99
N VAL A 430 -5.65 -3.03 1.94
CA VAL A 430 -4.67 -2.20 1.23
C VAL A 430 -5.21 -0.81 0.88
N ALA A 431 -6.53 -0.62 0.76
CA ALA A 431 -7.21 0.64 0.51
C ALA A 431 -7.99 1.23 1.71
N SER A 432 -8.06 0.54 2.86
CA SER A 432 -8.79 1.04 4.04
C SER A 432 -7.96 2.07 4.81
N ARG A 433 -6.65 1.81 4.95
CA ARG A 433 -5.65 2.60 5.66
C ARG A 433 -4.79 3.46 4.72
N GLY A 434 -4.19 4.54 5.23
CA GLY A 434 -3.17 5.42 4.61
C GLY A 434 -3.55 6.27 3.40
N LEU A 435 -3.97 5.59 2.34
CA LEU A 435 -4.17 6.09 0.98
C LEU A 435 -5.05 7.35 0.86
N ASP A 436 -4.64 8.30 0.02
CA ASP A 436 -5.49 9.37 -0.52
C ASP A 436 -6.40 8.83 -1.64
N ILE A 437 -7.40 8.06 -1.23
CA ILE A 437 -8.60 7.80 -2.04
C ILE A 437 -9.59 8.94 -1.73
N PRO A 438 -10.22 9.56 -2.76
CA PRO A 438 -11.25 10.58 -2.55
C PRO A 438 -12.36 10.08 -1.64
N GLU A 439 -13.05 11.01 -0.98
CA GLU A 439 -14.24 10.66 -0.23
C GLU A 439 -15.33 10.11 -1.16
N VAL A 440 -15.95 9.01 -0.74
CA VAL A 440 -17.00 8.32 -1.52
C VAL A 440 -18.36 8.47 -0.86
N ALA A 441 -19.41 8.45 -1.69
CA ALA A 441 -20.78 8.52 -1.18
C ALA A 441 -21.21 7.24 -0.45
N LEU A 442 -20.62 6.08 -0.80
CA LEU A 442 -20.97 4.77 -0.27
C LEU A 442 -19.74 3.89 -0.03
N VAL A 443 -19.68 3.25 1.13
CA VAL A 443 -18.77 2.14 1.42
C VAL A 443 -19.57 0.85 1.54
N VAL A 444 -19.14 -0.21 0.87
CA VAL A 444 -19.72 -1.54 0.99
C VAL A 444 -18.70 -2.51 1.57
N ASN A 445 -18.95 -3.04 2.77
CA ASN A 445 -18.20 -4.16 3.31
C ASN A 445 -18.82 -5.45 2.75
N TYR A 446 -18.27 -5.95 1.63
CA TYR A 446 -18.71 -7.20 1.00
C TYR A 446 -18.31 -8.40 1.85
N ASP A 447 -17.09 -8.39 2.38
CA ASP A 447 -16.68 -9.27 3.48
C ASP A 447 -16.51 -8.42 4.74
N ILE A 448 -17.01 -8.87 5.89
CA ILE A 448 -16.76 -8.21 7.18
C ILE A 448 -15.27 -8.37 7.54
N PRO A 449 -14.55 -7.31 7.95
CA PRO A 449 -13.16 -7.46 8.41
C PRO A 449 -13.11 -8.30 9.70
N ARG A 450 -11.94 -8.90 9.96
CA ARG A 450 -11.69 -9.65 11.20
C ARG A 450 -11.39 -8.75 12.39
N ASP A 451 -10.75 -7.61 12.11
CA ASP A 451 -10.40 -6.59 13.08
C ASP A 451 -11.46 -5.47 13.07
N PRO A 452 -12.08 -5.14 14.21
CA PRO A 452 -12.94 -3.98 14.36
C PRO A 452 -12.29 -2.62 14.04
N ASP A 453 -10.96 -2.46 14.17
CA ASP A 453 -10.26 -1.25 13.74
C ASP A 453 -10.21 -1.17 12.20
N ASP A 454 -9.90 -2.25 11.48
CA ASP A 454 -10.04 -2.33 10.01
C ASP A 454 -11.43 -1.88 9.53
N TYR A 455 -12.51 -2.22 10.25
CA TYR A 455 -13.87 -1.71 9.94
C TYR A 455 -13.94 -0.17 10.02
N ILE A 456 -13.45 0.42 11.12
CA ILE A 456 -13.40 1.88 11.32
C ILE A 456 -12.63 2.56 10.18
N HIS A 457 -11.49 1.98 9.76
CA HIS A 457 -10.69 2.49 8.64
C HIS A 457 -11.41 2.39 7.28
N ARG A 458 -12.11 1.28 7.01
CA ARG A 458 -12.91 1.09 5.79
C ARG A 458 -14.05 2.11 5.69
N VAL A 459 -14.85 2.24 6.73
CA VAL A 459 -16.02 3.14 6.71
C VAL A 459 -15.62 4.61 6.82
N GLY A 460 -14.47 4.91 7.44
CA GLY A 460 -13.80 6.21 7.39
C GLY A 460 -13.31 6.66 6.01
N ARG A 461 -13.74 6.01 4.91
CA ARG A 461 -13.61 6.46 3.52
C ARG A 461 -14.78 7.33 3.05
N THR A 462 -15.87 7.37 3.80
CA THR A 462 -17.02 8.27 3.61
C THR A 462 -17.22 9.16 4.85
N ALA A 463 -18.23 10.05 4.84
CA ALA A 463 -18.60 10.94 5.95
C ALA A 463 -17.44 11.82 6.50
N ARG A 464 -16.56 12.32 5.64
CA ARG A 464 -15.43 13.18 6.03
C ARG A 464 -15.82 14.66 5.99
N ALA A 465 -15.03 15.49 6.68
CA ALA A 465 -15.21 16.95 6.73
C ALA A 465 -16.65 17.43 7.00
N GLY A 466 -17.39 16.70 7.85
CA GLY A 466 -18.78 17.03 8.23
C GLY A 466 -19.87 16.61 7.24
N ARG A 467 -19.53 15.97 6.11
CA ARG A 467 -20.53 15.43 5.18
C ARG A 467 -21.24 14.21 5.76
N LYS A 468 -22.46 13.96 5.26
CA LYS A 468 -23.17 12.69 5.44
C LYS A 468 -22.54 11.62 4.54
N GLY A 469 -22.47 10.39 5.04
CA GLY A 469 -22.02 9.22 4.29
C GLY A 469 -22.84 7.99 4.64
N GLU A 470 -22.69 6.93 3.84
CA GLU A 470 -23.36 5.65 4.07
C GLU A 470 -22.35 4.50 4.00
N ALA A 471 -22.39 3.61 4.99
CA ALA A 471 -21.64 2.37 5.02
C ALA A 471 -22.61 1.20 5.16
N VAL A 472 -22.57 0.24 4.23
CA VAL A 472 -23.44 -0.93 4.20
C VAL A 472 -22.61 -2.21 4.30
N THR A 473 -22.93 -3.04 5.29
CA THR A 473 -22.19 -4.27 5.59
C THR A 473 -23.02 -5.50 5.22
N PHE A 474 -22.42 -6.41 4.45
CA PHE A 474 -23.06 -7.64 3.99
C PHE A 474 -22.83 -8.76 5.01
N VAL A 475 -23.87 -9.09 5.78
CA VAL A 475 -23.81 -10.02 6.90
C VAL A 475 -24.30 -11.41 6.46
N GLY A 476 -23.42 -12.41 6.50
CA GLY A 476 -23.77 -13.81 6.35
C GLY A 476 -24.08 -14.48 7.70
N GLN A 477 -24.69 -15.67 7.64
CA GLN A 477 -25.12 -16.46 8.82
C GLN A 477 -24.02 -16.75 9.86
N ARG A 478 -22.74 -16.69 9.46
CA ARG A 478 -21.58 -16.99 10.32
C ARG A 478 -20.82 -15.73 10.77
N ASP A 479 -21.26 -14.54 10.35
CA ASP A 479 -20.51 -13.29 10.57
C ASP A 479 -20.94 -12.57 11.88
N VAL A 480 -21.80 -13.20 12.70
CA VAL A 480 -22.44 -12.60 13.90
C VAL A 480 -21.41 -12.12 14.93
N GLU A 481 -20.40 -12.94 15.25
CA GLU A 481 -19.35 -12.58 16.21
C GLU A 481 -18.54 -11.36 15.75
N LEU A 482 -18.28 -11.26 14.43
CA LEU A 482 -17.57 -10.11 13.84
C LEU A 482 -18.42 -8.84 13.91
N VAL A 483 -19.74 -8.94 13.66
CA VAL A 483 -20.67 -7.80 13.83
C VAL A 483 -20.68 -7.35 15.29
N LEU A 484 -20.84 -8.26 16.25
CA LEU A 484 -20.86 -7.91 17.67
C LEU A 484 -19.55 -7.27 18.15
N ALA A 485 -18.40 -7.77 17.69
CA ALA A 485 -17.09 -7.17 17.98
C ALA A 485 -16.97 -5.74 17.40
N ILE A 486 -17.49 -5.51 16.20
CA ILE A 486 -17.55 -4.17 15.58
C ILE A 486 -18.50 -3.25 16.35
N GLU A 487 -19.74 -3.68 16.65
CA GLU A 487 -20.71 -2.87 17.39
C GLU A 487 -20.19 -2.47 18.78
N ALA A 488 -19.52 -3.39 19.48
CA ALA A 488 -18.88 -3.13 20.77
C ALA A 488 -17.71 -2.14 20.66
N ARG A 489 -16.85 -2.28 19.63
CA ARG A 489 -15.71 -1.39 19.38
C ARG A 489 -16.13 0.03 18.99
N VAL A 490 -17.23 0.16 18.25
CA VAL A 490 -17.79 1.40 17.71
C VAL A 490 -18.71 2.10 18.72
N GLY A 491 -19.34 1.36 19.63
CA GLY A 491 -20.31 1.88 20.60
C GLY A 491 -21.70 2.14 20.02
N ARG A 492 -22.01 1.64 18.82
CA ARG A 492 -23.32 1.77 18.15
C ARG A 492 -23.61 0.55 17.28
N LYS A 493 -24.88 0.14 17.24
CA LYS A 493 -25.39 -0.93 16.37
C LYS A 493 -25.56 -0.53 14.91
N MET A 494 -25.48 -1.49 13.99
CA MET A 494 -25.75 -1.27 12.57
C MET A 494 -27.25 -1.35 12.28
N ASP A 495 -27.84 -0.28 11.77
CA ASP A 495 -29.27 -0.25 11.42
C ASP A 495 -29.56 -1.19 10.24
N ALA A 496 -30.78 -1.74 10.13
CA ALA A 496 -31.14 -2.52 8.94
C ALA A 496 -31.22 -1.61 7.70
N TRP A 497 -30.62 -2.01 6.58
CA TRP A 497 -30.76 -1.25 5.34
C TRP A 497 -32.14 -1.48 4.71
N THR A 498 -32.81 -0.38 4.39
CA THR A 498 -34.08 -0.33 3.67
C THR A 498 -34.06 0.81 2.65
N GLU A 499 -34.83 0.65 1.57
CA GLU A 499 -35.16 1.66 0.56
C GLU A 499 -36.63 1.43 0.15
N GLU A 500 -37.43 2.49 0.07
CA GLU A 500 -38.88 2.38 -0.11
C GLU A 500 -39.23 1.76 -1.48
N GLY A 501 -40.11 0.75 -1.49
CA GLY A 501 -40.41 -0.02 -2.71
C GLY A 501 -39.29 -0.95 -3.20
N VAL A 502 -38.24 -1.20 -2.40
CA VAL A 502 -37.10 -2.06 -2.77
C VAL A 502 -36.98 -3.27 -1.84
N ASN A 503 -37.52 -4.41 -2.28
CA ASN A 503 -37.09 -5.72 -1.77
C ASN A 503 -35.93 -6.24 -2.64
N LEU A 504 -34.73 -6.33 -2.06
CA LEU A 504 -33.53 -6.84 -2.75
C LEU A 504 -33.64 -8.34 -3.06
N GLU A 505 -34.19 -9.16 -2.17
CA GLU A 505 -34.34 -10.60 -2.37
C GLU A 505 -35.26 -10.90 -3.56
N THR A 506 -36.42 -10.23 -3.63
CA THR A 506 -37.36 -10.39 -4.76
C THR A 506 -36.72 -9.97 -6.08
N ARG A 507 -35.98 -8.85 -6.10
CA ARG A 507 -35.25 -8.38 -7.31
C ARG A 507 -34.09 -9.31 -7.67
N VAL A 508 -33.39 -9.88 -6.69
CA VAL A 508 -32.37 -10.91 -6.92
C VAL A 508 -33.00 -12.11 -7.61
N VAL A 509 -34.02 -12.72 -7.02
CA VAL A 509 -34.64 -13.95 -7.53
C VAL A 509 -35.29 -13.75 -8.90
N ARG A 510 -36.02 -12.64 -9.10
CA ARG A 510 -36.77 -12.38 -10.34
C ARG A 510 -35.93 -11.83 -11.48
N ASP A 511 -35.06 -10.85 -11.20
CA ASP A 511 -34.45 -10.01 -12.24
C ASP A 511 -32.98 -10.36 -12.51
N THR A 512 -32.19 -10.72 -11.49
CA THR A 512 -30.72 -10.82 -11.62
C THR A 512 -30.15 -12.23 -11.47
N LEU A 513 -30.86 -13.18 -10.86
CA LEU A 513 -30.38 -14.53 -10.52
C LEU A 513 -29.76 -15.27 -11.70
N LYS A 514 -30.42 -15.24 -12.86
CA LYS A 514 -29.92 -15.88 -14.08
C LYS A 514 -28.69 -15.16 -14.64
N ILE A 515 -28.79 -13.84 -14.85
CA ILE A 515 -27.77 -13.03 -15.53
C ILE A 515 -26.46 -13.02 -14.73
N VAL A 516 -26.54 -12.75 -13.42
CA VAL A 516 -25.36 -12.77 -12.54
C VAL A 516 -24.82 -14.20 -12.39
N GLY A 517 -25.68 -15.22 -12.34
CA GLY A 517 -25.25 -16.62 -12.34
C GLY A 517 -24.51 -17.05 -13.61
N GLU A 518 -24.89 -16.52 -14.77
CA GLU A 518 -24.18 -16.71 -16.05
C GLU A 518 -22.84 -15.97 -16.07
N LYS A 519 -22.83 -14.67 -15.76
CA LYS A 519 -21.60 -13.87 -15.69
C LYS A 519 -20.64 -14.31 -14.60
N LYS A 520 -21.11 -14.94 -13.52
CA LYS A 520 -20.29 -15.57 -12.47
C LYS A 520 -19.44 -16.73 -13.03
N ARG A 521 -19.98 -17.57 -13.92
CA ARG A 521 -19.20 -18.64 -14.56
C ARG A 521 -18.17 -18.06 -15.53
N GLU A 522 -18.58 -17.08 -16.35
CA GLU A 522 -17.70 -16.40 -17.30
C GLU A 522 -16.51 -15.71 -16.58
N ALA A 523 -16.77 -14.98 -15.50
CA ALA A 523 -15.74 -14.34 -14.67
C ALA A 523 -14.73 -15.33 -14.07
N LEU A 524 -15.17 -16.51 -13.62
CA LEU A 524 -14.28 -17.55 -13.09
C LEU A 524 -13.41 -18.15 -14.19
N LEU A 525 -13.98 -18.45 -15.36
CA LEU A 525 -13.22 -18.93 -16.53
C LEU A 525 -12.21 -17.90 -17.04
N GLU A 526 -12.52 -16.59 -16.98
CA GLU A 526 -11.53 -15.55 -17.29
C GLU A 526 -10.34 -15.53 -16.31
N MET A 527 -10.59 -15.77 -15.03
CA MET A 527 -9.55 -15.85 -14.01
C MET A 527 -8.68 -17.09 -14.17
N GLU A 528 -9.27 -18.25 -14.48
CA GLU A 528 -8.55 -19.51 -14.75
C GLU A 528 -7.68 -19.38 -16.02
N GLU A 529 -8.21 -18.81 -17.10
CA GLU A 529 -7.43 -18.44 -18.29
C GLU A 529 -6.39 -17.33 -18.05
N ASN A 530 -6.33 -16.73 -16.85
CA ASN A 530 -5.44 -15.62 -16.51
C ASN A 530 -5.56 -14.42 -17.49
N LYS A 531 -6.77 -14.15 -18.00
CA LYS A 531 -7.05 -12.96 -18.82
C LYS A 531 -6.91 -11.71 -17.96
N GLU A 532 -6.23 -10.68 -18.48
CA GLU A 532 -6.24 -9.37 -17.83
C GLU A 532 -7.57 -8.67 -18.09
N VAL A 533 -8.13 -8.00 -17.07
CA VAL A 533 -9.47 -7.42 -17.13
C VAL A 533 -9.56 -6.32 -18.20
N GLY A 534 -10.04 -6.70 -19.40
CA GLY A 534 -10.11 -5.83 -20.57
C GLY A 534 -8.87 -5.80 -21.47
N GLY A 535 -7.90 -6.69 -21.26
CA GLY A 535 -6.79 -6.91 -22.19
C GLY A 535 -7.11 -8.01 -23.20
N LYS A 536 -6.53 -7.95 -24.40
CA LYS A 536 -6.47 -9.14 -25.28
C LYS A 536 -5.62 -10.22 -24.59
N ARG A 537 -5.96 -11.51 -24.81
CA ARG A 537 -5.29 -12.68 -24.20
C ARG A 537 -3.78 -12.48 -24.06
N LYS A 538 -3.27 -12.60 -22.84
CA LYS A 538 -1.83 -12.57 -22.54
C LYS A 538 -1.17 -13.76 -23.26
N ARG A 539 -0.43 -13.51 -24.35
CA ARG A 539 0.42 -14.54 -24.97
C ARG A 539 1.62 -14.77 -24.07
N THR A 540 1.43 -15.56 -23.02
CA THR A 540 2.52 -16.09 -22.18
C THR A 540 3.47 -16.86 -23.09
N LYS A 541 4.63 -16.25 -23.41
CA LYS A 541 5.74 -16.97 -24.05
C LYS A 541 6.33 -17.92 -23.01
N THR A 542 5.73 -19.09 -22.87
CA THR A 542 6.34 -20.23 -22.19
C THR A 542 7.66 -20.51 -22.90
N LYS A 543 8.78 -20.12 -22.30
CA LYS A 543 10.10 -20.57 -22.75
C LYS A 543 10.18 -22.07 -22.46
N LEU A 544 9.84 -22.88 -23.45
CA LEU A 544 10.40 -24.22 -23.57
C LEU A 544 11.92 -24.06 -23.50
N ARG A 545 12.52 -24.54 -22.42
CA ARG A 545 13.95 -24.82 -22.38
C ARG A 545 14.17 -25.99 -23.33
N ALA A 546 14.71 -25.72 -24.51
CA ALA A 546 15.38 -26.77 -25.26
C ALA A 546 16.55 -27.26 -24.39
N THR A 547 16.61 -28.56 -24.16
CA THR A 547 17.83 -29.20 -23.65
C THR A 547 18.88 -29.11 -24.74
N THR A 548 19.86 -28.23 -24.54
CA THR A 548 21.14 -28.33 -25.26
C THR A 548 21.96 -29.40 -24.58
N ASP A 549 21.66 -30.66 -24.89
CA ASP A 549 22.63 -31.72 -24.76
C ASP A 549 23.71 -31.46 -25.81
N GLY A 550 24.96 -31.33 -25.36
CA GLY A 550 26.13 -31.08 -26.17
C GLY A 550 27.21 -32.10 -25.86
N PHE A 551 27.91 -32.54 -26.89
CA PHE A 551 29.03 -33.49 -26.84
C PHE A 551 30.22 -32.94 -26.05
#